data_AF-A0A1H4KQT9-F1
#
_entry.id   AF-A0A1H4KQT9-F1
#
_cell.length_a   1.000
_cell.length_b   1.000
_cell.length_c   1.000
_cell.angle_alpha   90.00
_cell.angle_beta   90.00
_cell.angle_gamma   90.00
#
_symmetry.space_group_name_H-M   'P 1'
#
loop_
_entity.id
_entity.type
_entity.pdbx_description
1 polymer ?
#
loop_
_entity_poly.entity_id
_entity_poly.type
_entity_poly.pdbx_seq_one_letter_code
_entity_poly.pdbx_strand_id
1 'polypeptide(L)'
;MSTKQRADCQAPTPATMRAAATWFLDQPTLPRHESLKLWYQDFEGFLRHLMPAIEVFAAGLPEDDVPARVAMVGVGEAQRRLDEPQAAGLLGEARRVQRLARSIVALCDHHDALRGASMCLACDKPIAAGQASLPYARATPSGGAQQSGRIHAACMGAGRPAADCP
;
A
#
# COMPACT_ATOMS: atom_id res chain seq x y z
N MET A 1 30.32 12.74 -30.20
CA MET A 1 29.27 13.40 -29.41
C MET A 1 28.51 12.30 -28.69
N SER A 2 28.82 12.07 -27.42
CA SER A 2 28.31 10.93 -26.64
C SER A 2 27.24 11.44 -25.70
N THR A 3 25.99 11.10 -25.98
CA THR A 3 24.80 11.41 -25.17
C THR A 3 24.89 10.62 -23.87
N LYS A 4 25.47 11.25 -22.85
CA LYS A 4 25.49 10.74 -21.47
C LYS A 4 24.06 10.79 -20.94
N GLN A 5 23.37 9.67 -21.05
CA GLN A 5 22.06 9.41 -20.50
C GLN A 5 22.09 9.78 -19.01
N ARG A 6 21.47 10.91 -18.67
CA ARG A 6 21.14 11.26 -17.28
C ARG A 6 20.21 10.16 -16.82
N ALA A 7 20.69 9.27 -15.96
CA ALA A 7 19.82 8.42 -15.19
C ALA A 7 18.87 9.36 -14.44
N ASP A 8 17.61 9.40 -14.88
CA ASP A 8 16.58 10.17 -14.22
C ASP A 8 16.58 9.78 -12.75
N CYS A 9 16.79 10.75 -11.88
CA CYS A 9 16.59 10.64 -10.43
C CYS A 9 15.08 10.54 -10.14
N GLN A 10 14.40 9.62 -10.82
CA GLN A 10 12.98 9.44 -10.67
C GLN A 10 12.74 8.90 -9.26
N ALA A 11 11.91 9.63 -8.50
CA ALA A 11 11.50 9.18 -7.18
C ALA A 11 10.95 7.74 -7.28
N PRO A 12 11.28 6.86 -6.33
CA PRO A 12 10.80 5.49 -6.34
C PRO A 12 9.27 5.50 -6.40
N THR A 13 8.68 4.63 -7.21
CA THR A 13 7.23 4.54 -7.33
C THR A 13 6.67 3.67 -6.20
N PRO A 14 5.40 3.82 -5.80
CA PRO A 14 4.77 2.92 -4.83
C PRO A 14 4.89 1.44 -5.22
N ALA A 15 4.85 1.14 -6.51
CA ALA A 15 5.04 -0.22 -7.03
C ALA A 15 6.46 -0.75 -6.76
N THR A 16 7.50 0.06 -7.01
CA THR A 16 8.89 -0.36 -6.74
C THR A 16 9.17 -0.46 -5.24
N MET A 17 8.62 0.45 -4.43
CA MET A 17 8.72 0.37 -2.96
C MET A 17 8.06 -0.90 -2.42
N ARG A 18 6.85 -1.22 -2.90
CA ARG A 18 6.11 -2.43 -2.54
C ARG A 18 6.90 -3.68 -2.92
N ALA A 19 7.42 -3.73 -4.14
CA ALA A 19 8.23 -4.86 -4.60
C ALA A 19 9.47 -5.09 -3.70
N ALA A 20 10.18 -4.02 -3.34
CA ALA A 20 11.35 -4.11 -2.46
C ALA A 20 10.97 -4.58 -1.05
N ALA A 21 9.89 -4.04 -0.47
CA ALA A 21 9.42 -4.42 0.87
C ALA A 21 8.93 -5.88 0.91
N THR A 22 8.15 -6.31 -0.08
CA THR A 22 7.69 -7.70 -0.19
C THR A 22 8.87 -8.65 -0.37
N TRP A 23 9.83 -8.32 -1.25
CA TRP A 23 11.03 -9.13 -1.44
C TRP A 23 11.80 -9.32 -0.14
N PHE A 24 11.94 -8.27 0.68
CA PHE A 24 12.59 -8.35 1.99
C PHE A 24 11.82 -9.26 2.96
N LEU A 25 10.50 -9.19 2.97
CA LEU A 25 9.64 -10.02 3.83
C LEU A 25 9.68 -11.50 3.43
N ASP A 26 9.90 -11.80 2.15
CA ASP A 26 9.95 -13.17 1.62
C ASP A 26 11.31 -13.84 1.82
N GLN A 27 12.31 -13.14 2.39
CA GLN A 27 13.62 -13.73 2.63
C GLN A 27 13.55 -14.86 3.67
N PRO A 28 13.96 -16.10 3.34
CA PRO A 28 13.86 -17.25 4.25
C PRO A 28 14.88 -17.21 5.39
N THR A 29 15.94 -16.40 5.23
CA THR A 29 17.03 -16.27 6.20
C THR A 29 17.22 -14.82 6.61
N LEU A 30 17.60 -14.61 7.88
CA LEU A 30 17.89 -13.28 8.40
C LEU A 30 19.07 -12.64 7.64
N PRO A 31 18.92 -11.42 7.10
CA PRO A 31 20.03 -10.69 6.51
C PRO A 31 21.13 -10.41 7.54
N ARG A 32 22.37 -10.23 7.08
CA ARG A 32 23.48 -9.82 7.94
C ARG A 32 23.23 -8.41 8.50
N HIS A 33 23.87 -8.07 9.63
CA HIS A 33 23.72 -6.76 10.29
C HIS A 33 23.94 -5.58 9.34
N GLU A 34 25.00 -5.61 8.53
CA GLU A 34 25.30 -4.53 7.57
C GLU A 34 24.20 -4.38 6.53
N SER A 35 23.66 -5.49 6.04
CA SER A 35 22.53 -5.48 5.10
C SER A 35 21.27 -4.92 5.73
N LEU A 36 20.98 -5.25 7.00
CA LEU A 36 19.81 -4.69 7.71
C LEU A 36 19.87 -3.18 7.84
N LYS A 37 21.07 -2.61 8.04
CA LYS A 37 21.25 -1.16 8.11
C LYS A 37 20.90 -0.49 6.77
N LEU A 38 21.32 -1.09 5.65
CA LEU A 38 20.97 -0.60 4.31
C LEU A 38 19.45 -0.69 4.06
N TRP A 39 18.84 -1.84 4.37
CA TRP A 39 17.39 -2.02 4.27
C TRP A 39 16.62 -1.01 5.11
N TYR A 40 17.09 -0.74 6.33
CA TYR A 40 16.49 0.28 7.18
C TYR A 40 16.55 1.67 6.52
N GLN A 41 17.71 2.06 5.96
CA GLN A 41 17.88 3.36 5.30
C GLN A 41 16.96 3.51 4.09
N ASP A 42 16.85 2.47 3.26
CA ASP A 42 15.95 2.46 2.10
C ASP A 42 14.49 2.57 2.53
N PHE A 43 14.07 1.79 3.54
CA PHE A 43 12.70 1.81 4.05
C PHE A 43 12.33 3.11 4.74
N GLU A 44 13.27 3.71 5.47
CA GLU A 44 13.12 5.05 6.03
C GLU A 44 12.91 6.08 4.92
N GLY A 45 13.68 6.00 3.83
CA GLY A 45 13.49 6.84 2.65
C GLY A 45 12.13 6.65 1.98
N PHE A 46 11.67 5.41 1.83
CA PHE A 46 10.36 5.11 1.24
C PHE A 46 9.21 5.64 2.09
N LEU A 47 9.27 5.47 3.41
CA LEU A 47 8.23 5.96 4.32
C LEU A 47 8.17 7.49 4.34
N ARG A 48 9.33 8.17 4.37
CA ARG A 48 9.41 9.65 4.24
C ARG A 48 8.86 10.17 2.92
N HIS A 49 8.80 9.34 1.88
CA HIS A 49 8.16 9.69 0.61
C HIS A 49 6.65 9.39 0.60
N LEU A 50 6.23 8.22 1.07
CA LEU A 50 4.83 7.78 1.04
C LEU A 50 3.93 8.57 1.99
N MET A 51 4.41 8.84 3.21
CA MET A 51 3.58 9.46 4.25
C MET A 51 3.08 10.85 3.83
N PRO A 52 3.93 11.79 3.36
CA PRO A 52 3.46 13.09 2.90
C PRO A 52 2.53 12.99 1.67
N ALA A 53 2.77 12.05 0.76
CA ALA A 53 1.91 11.86 -0.40
C ALA A 53 0.49 11.43 0.02
N ILE A 54 0.38 10.51 0.97
CA ILE A 54 -0.90 10.06 1.53
C ILE A 54 -1.61 11.20 2.27
N GLU A 55 -0.88 11.96 3.08
CA GLU A 55 -1.43 13.13 3.79
C GLU A 55 -2.03 14.15 2.81
N VAL A 56 -1.33 14.46 1.71
CA VAL A 56 -1.82 15.36 0.66
C VAL A 56 -3.08 14.82 -0.01
N PHE A 57 -3.14 13.52 -0.33
CA PHE A 57 -4.35 12.95 -0.92
C PHE A 57 -5.53 12.93 0.06
N ALA A 58 -5.28 12.56 1.31
CA ALA A 58 -6.30 12.53 2.35
C ALA A 58 -6.88 13.92 2.63
N ALA A 59 -6.04 14.96 2.62
CA ALA A 59 -6.48 16.35 2.84
C ALA A 59 -7.43 16.87 1.73
N GLY A 60 -7.43 16.26 0.55
CA GLY A 60 -8.33 16.61 -0.55
C GLY A 60 -9.69 15.92 -0.52
N LEU A 61 -9.92 15.02 0.45
CA LEU A 61 -11.14 14.21 0.55
C LEU A 61 -12.08 14.70 1.67
N PRO A 62 -13.37 14.33 1.65
CA PRO A 62 -14.30 14.62 2.73
C PRO A 62 -13.80 14.11 4.09
N GLU A 63 -14.14 14.82 5.17
CA GLU A 63 -13.69 14.50 6.54
C GLU A 63 -14.17 13.11 7.01
N ASP A 64 -15.32 12.64 6.50
CA ASP A 64 -15.92 11.34 6.80
C ASP A 64 -15.49 10.22 5.84
N ASP A 65 -14.60 10.50 4.88
CA ASP A 65 -14.09 9.49 3.94
C ASP A 65 -13.32 8.38 4.69
N VAL A 66 -13.89 7.17 4.68
CA VAL A 66 -13.34 6.02 5.40
C VAL A 66 -11.93 5.64 4.90
N PRO A 67 -11.66 5.53 3.57
CA PRO A 67 -10.31 5.30 3.06
C PRO A 67 -9.28 6.32 3.55
N ALA A 68 -9.60 7.62 3.53
CA ALA A 68 -8.73 8.69 4.02
C ALA A 68 -8.39 8.50 5.50
N ARG A 69 -9.40 8.25 6.34
CA ARG A 69 -9.20 8.04 7.79
C ARG A 69 -8.34 6.81 8.08
N VAL A 70 -8.58 5.70 7.39
CA VAL A 70 -7.79 4.47 7.55
C VAL A 70 -6.34 4.69 7.10
N ALA A 71 -6.13 5.38 5.97
CA ALA A 71 -4.80 5.71 5.49
C ALA A 71 -4.01 6.58 6.49
N MET A 72 -4.67 7.58 7.10
CA MET A 72 -4.05 8.43 8.13
C MET A 72 -3.68 7.68 9.41
N VAL A 73 -4.47 6.67 9.81
CA VAL A 73 -4.08 5.76 10.91
C VAL A 73 -2.82 4.98 10.53
N GLY A 74 -2.73 4.50 9.28
CA GLY A 74 -1.55 3.83 8.74
C GLY A 74 -0.30 4.72 8.77
N VAL A 75 -0.44 6.00 8.39
CA VAL A 75 0.64 7.00 8.46
C VAL A 75 1.12 7.17 9.90
N GLY A 76 0.21 7.32 10.87
CA GLY A 76 0.57 7.46 12.28
C GLY A 76 1.29 6.23 12.86
N GLU A 77 0.90 5.02 12.46
CA GLU A 77 1.59 3.79 12.85
C GLU A 77 2.97 3.66 12.21
N ALA A 78 3.12 4.05 10.94
CA ALA A 78 4.42 4.09 10.28
C ALA A 78 5.38 5.07 10.96
N GLN A 79 4.89 6.26 11.34
CA GLN A 79 5.67 7.24 12.09
C GLN A 79 6.15 6.68 13.43
N ARG A 80 5.25 6.08 14.22
CA ARG A 80 5.63 5.45 15.50
C ARG A 80 6.73 4.41 15.34
N ARG A 81 6.67 3.60 14.28
CA ARG A 81 7.69 2.56 14.01
C ARG A 81 9.02 3.13 13.55
N LEU A 82 9.04 4.27 12.87
CA LEU A 82 10.27 4.99 12.55
C LEU A 82 10.95 5.51 13.81
N ASP A 83 10.15 6.02 14.75
CA ASP A 83 10.63 6.57 16.02
C ASP A 83 11.01 5.49 17.04
N GLU A 84 10.73 4.21 16.78
CA GLU A 84 11.17 3.11 17.63
C GLU A 84 12.71 3.06 17.67
N PRO A 85 13.32 2.99 18.87
CA PRO A 85 14.77 2.90 19.00
C PRO A 85 15.31 1.60 18.38
N GLN A 86 16.59 1.60 18.03
CA GLN A 86 17.27 0.42 17.54
C GLN A 86 17.13 -0.74 18.53
N ALA A 87 16.80 -1.92 18.02
CA ALA A 87 16.58 -3.08 18.88
C ALA A 87 17.90 -3.82 19.16
N ALA A 88 18.01 -4.39 20.36
CA ALA A 88 19.20 -5.14 20.75
C ALA A 88 19.30 -6.45 19.94
N GLY A 89 20.49 -6.68 19.34
CA GLY A 89 20.84 -7.91 18.63
C GLY A 89 20.19 -8.07 17.26
N LEU A 90 20.73 -9.02 16.48
CA LEU A 90 20.36 -9.22 15.07
C LEU A 90 18.86 -9.49 14.88
N LEU A 91 18.31 -10.39 15.70
CA LEU A 91 16.92 -10.79 15.60
C LEU A 91 15.97 -9.63 15.95
N GLY A 92 16.34 -8.83 16.95
CA GLY A 92 15.58 -7.64 17.34
C GLY A 92 15.52 -6.65 16.19
N GLU A 93 16.66 -6.33 15.60
CA GLU A 93 16.74 -5.37 14.50
C GLU A 93 16.05 -5.88 13.24
N ALA A 94 16.21 -7.17 12.90
CA ALA A 94 15.50 -7.76 11.77
C ALA A 94 13.97 -7.64 11.94
N ARG A 95 13.43 -7.89 13.14
CA ARG A 95 12.00 -7.73 13.43
C ARG A 95 11.55 -6.27 13.31
N ARG A 96 12.38 -5.32 13.73
CA ARG A 96 12.12 -3.88 13.58
C ARG A 96 12.03 -3.50 12.09
N VAL A 97 13.02 -3.89 11.29
CA VAL A 97 13.02 -3.63 9.83
C VAL A 97 11.84 -4.33 9.13
N GLN A 98 11.45 -5.54 9.55
CA GLN A 98 10.24 -6.21 9.03
C GLN A 98 8.94 -5.44 9.34
N ARG A 99 8.83 -4.79 10.51
CA ARG A 99 7.65 -3.94 10.81
C ARG A 99 7.59 -2.74 9.87
N LEU A 100 8.73 -2.14 9.51
CA LEU A 100 8.79 -1.07 8.53
C LEU A 100 8.40 -1.56 7.13
N ALA A 101 8.92 -2.72 6.70
CA ALA A 101 8.54 -3.33 5.43
C ALA A 101 7.02 -3.56 5.33
N ARG A 102 6.39 -4.09 6.39
CA ARG A 102 4.92 -4.25 6.45
C ARG A 102 4.19 -2.91 6.40
N SER A 103 4.71 -1.86 7.04
CA SER A 103 4.15 -0.51 6.93
C SER A 103 4.21 -0.01 5.49
N ILE A 104 5.32 -0.21 4.77
CA ILE A 104 5.47 0.22 3.38
C ILE A 104 4.43 -0.47 2.49
N VAL A 105 4.25 -1.78 2.61
CA VAL A 105 3.23 -2.51 1.83
C VAL A 105 1.84 -1.93 2.09
N ALA A 106 1.47 -1.76 3.36
CA ALA A 106 0.17 -1.19 3.73
C ALA A 106 -0.02 0.26 3.25
N LEU A 107 1.00 1.11 3.37
CA LEU A 107 0.95 2.48 2.88
C LEU A 107 0.85 2.55 1.35
N CYS A 108 1.52 1.65 0.61
CA CYS A 108 1.32 1.55 -0.83
C CYS A 108 -0.12 1.18 -1.19
N ASP A 109 -0.75 0.26 -0.45
CA ASP A 109 -2.17 -0.08 -0.62
C ASP A 109 -3.09 1.10 -0.33
N HIS A 110 -2.83 1.85 0.75
CA HIS A 110 -3.56 3.07 1.07
C HIS A 110 -3.38 4.15 0.00
N HIS A 111 -2.15 4.36 -0.47
CA HIS A 111 -1.85 5.30 -1.53
C HIS A 111 -2.62 4.97 -2.82
N ASP A 112 -2.66 3.70 -3.22
CA ASP A 112 -3.41 3.26 -4.39
C ASP A 112 -4.94 3.42 -4.19
N ALA A 113 -5.45 3.08 -3.01
CA ALA A 113 -6.86 3.29 -2.67
C ALA A 113 -7.26 4.77 -2.73
N LEU A 114 -6.44 5.69 -2.20
CA LEU A 114 -6.71 7.13 -2.20
C LEU A 114 -6.63 7.77 -3.59
N ARG A 115 -5.73 7.29 -4.45
CA ARG A 115 -5.69 7.73 -5.86
C ARG A 115 -6.83 7.15 -6.70
N GLY A 116 -7.78 6.47 -6.05
CA GLY A 116 -8.92 5.89 -6.73
C GLY A 116 -8.56 4.71 -7.60
N ALA A 117 -7.41 4.05 -7.41
CA ALA A 117 -7.14 2.73 -7.98
C ALA A 117 -7.94 1.67 -7.20
N SER A 118 -9.25 1.88 -7.12
CA SER A 118 -10.20 0.92 -6.55
C SER A 118 -10.40 -0.22 -7.54
N MET A 119 -10.23 -1.46 -7.11
CA MET A 119 -10.56 -2.62 -7.94
C MET A 119 -12.08 -2.82 -7.95
N CYS A 120 -12.63 -3.07 -9.13
CA CYS A 120 -14.03 -3.44 -9.28
C CYS A 120 -14.23 -4.86 -8.75
N LEU A 121 -14.98 -5.01 -7.65
CA LEU A 121 -15.23 -6.33 -7.03
C LEU A 121 -15.98 -7.33 -7.91
N ALA A 122 -16.58 -6.88 -9.02
CA ALA A 122 -17.34 -7.74 -9.93
C ALA A 122 -16.47 -8.33 -11.04
N CYS A 123 -15.44 -7.61 -11.50
CA CYS A 123 -14.62 -8.02 -12.65
C CYS A 123 -13.11 -8.02 -12.38
N ASP A 124 -12.69 -7.69 -11.16
CA ASP A 124 -11.30 -7.58 -10.71
C ASP A 124 -10.43 -6.68 -11.61
N LYS A 125 -11.04 -5.66 -12.24
CA LYS A 125 -10.33 -4.64 -13.02
C LYS A 125 -10.26 -3.31 -12.26
N PRO A 126 -9.21 -2.50 -12.43
CA PRO A 126 -9.13 -1.18 -11.81
C PRO A 126 -10.25 -0.27 -12.32
N ILE A 127 -10.87 0.45 -11.38
CA ILE A 127 -11.74 1.59 -11.60
C ILE A 127 -10.82 2.80 -11.67
N ALA A 128 -10.68 3.43 -12.82
CA ALA A 128 -9.86 4.62 -12.97
C ALA A 128 -10.56 5.85 -12.37
N ALA A 129 -9.77 6.87 -12.00
CA ALA A 129 -10.27 8.15 -11.54
C ALA A 129 -11.24 8.75 -12.60
N GLY A 130 -12.43 9.16 -12.15
CA GLY A 130 -13.49 9.69 -13.01
C GLY A 130 -14.39 8.65 -13.69
N GLN A 131 -14.07 7.35 -13.60
CA GLN A 131 -15.02 6.32 -14.03
C GLN A 131 -16.19 6.20 -13.05
N ALA A 132 -17.39 6.14 -13.60
CA ALA A 132 -18.61 5.92 -12.82
C ALA A 132 -18.49 4.61 -12.03
N SER A 133 -18.50 4.73 -10.70
CA SER A 133 -18.46 3.61 -9.78
C SER A 133 -19.59 3.71 -8.78
N LEU A 134 -20.09 2.54 -8.38
CA LEU A 134 -21.20 2.42 -7.45
C LEU A 134 -20.74 1.62 -6.23
N PRO A 135 -21.18 1.98 -5.01
CA PRO A 135 -20.90 1.18 -3.83
C PRO A 135 -21.50 -0.22 -4.00
N TYR A 136 -20.68 -1.24 -3.75
CA TYR A 136 -21.06 -2.63 -3.79
C TYR A 136 -21.28 -3.13 -2.35
N ALA A 137 -22.52 -3.08 -1.89
CA ALA A 137 -22.92 -3.72 -0.65
C ALA A 137 -23.54 -5.08 -0.97
N ARG A 138 -22.79 -6.18 -0.82
CA ARG A 138 -23.39 -7.50 -0.76
C ARG A 138 -23.54 -7.88 0.70
N ALA A 139 -24.76 -8.09 1.14
CA ALA A 139 -25.01 -8.68 2.45
C ALA A 139 -24.40 -10.09 2.45
N THR A 140 -23.35 -10.30 3.24
CA THR A 140 -22.93 -11.66 3.56
C THR A 140 -23.97 -12.26 4.51
N PRO A 141 -24.33 -13.55 4.38
CA PRO A 141 -25.28 -14.19 5.31
C PRO A 141 -24.79 -14.17 6.77
N SER A 142 -23.49 -13.95 6.96
CA SER A 142 -22.79 -14.03 8.23
C SER A 142 -22.62 -12.67 8.90
N GLY A 143 -23.67 -11.84 8.98
CA GLY A 143 -23.89 -10.78 9.98
C GLY A 143 -22.74 -9.86 10.44
N GLY A 144 -21.63 -9.74 9.70
CA GLY A 144 -20.40 -9.15 10.20
C GLY A 144 -19.67 -8.41 9.10
N ALA A 145 -19.66 -7.08 9.22
CA ALA A 145 -19.04 -6.09 8.36
C ALA A 145 -19.60 -6.01 6.91
N GLN A 146 -20.24 -4.88 6.60
CA GLN A 146 -20.40 -4.45 5.22
C GLN A 146 -19.01 -4.24 4.63
N GLN A 147 -18.55 -5.15 3.76
CA GLN A 147 -17.41 -4.84 2.91
C GLN A 147 -17.84 -3.74 1.94
N SER A 148 -17.48 -2.50 2.26
CA SER A 148 -17.69 -1.34 1.41
C SER A 148 -16.72 -1.40 0.23
N GLY A 149 -17.06 -2.20 -0.77
CA GLY A 149 -16.34 -2.23 -2.04
C GLY A 149 -16.97 -1.32 -3.08
N ARG A 150 -16.29 -1.14 -4.22
CA ARG A 150 -16.81 -0.43 -5.39
C ARG A 150 -16.87 -1.38 -6.58
N ILE A 151 -17.84 -1.15 -7.46
CA ILE A 151 -17.89 -1.77 -8.79
C ILE A 151 -18.03 -0.69 -9.85
N HIS A 152 -17.55 -0.94 -11.09
CA HIS A 152 -17.92 -0.09 -12.23
C HIS A 152 -19.44 -0.04 -12.34
N ALA A 153 -20.00 1.11 -12.72
CA ALA A 153 -21.43 1.23 -12.98
C ALA A 153 -21.92 0.20 -14.03
N ALA A 154 -21.08 -0.09 -15.04
CA ALA A 154 -21.33 -1.11 -16.05
C ALA A 154 -21.28 -2.56 -15.53
N CYS A 155 -20.66 -2.80 -14.36
CA CYS A 155 -20.63 -4.11 -13.73
C CYS A 155 -21.82 -4.33 -12.78
N MET A 156 -22.70 -3.34 -12.62
CA MET A 156 -23.93 -3.50 -11.85
C MET A 156 -24.87 -4.46 -12.59
N GLY A 157 -25.18 -5.61 -11.99
CA GLY A 157 -26.06 -6.63 -12.57
C GLY A 157 -25.34 -7.74 -13.35
N ALA A 158 -24.07 -7.55 -13.70
CA ALA A 158 -23.20 -8.66 -14.09
C ALA A 158 -22.81 -9.40 -12.81
N GLY A 159 -23.53 -10.48 -12.49
CA GLY A 159 -23.08 -11.41 -11.46
C GLY A 159 -21.62 -11.79 -11.71
N ARG A 160 -20.85 -12.07 -10.65
CA ARG A 160 -19.45 -12.54 -10.75
C ARG A 160 -19.39 -13.55 -11.92
N PRO A 161 -18.56 -13.33 -12.96
CA PRO A 161 -18.41 -14.35 -13.98
C PRO A 161 -18.10 -15.64 -13.24
N ALA A 162 -18.87 -16.69 -13.51
CA ALA A 162 -18.56 -18.00 -12.97
C ALA A 162 -17.08 -18.23 -13.28
N ALA A 163 -16.27 -18.42 -12.24
CA ALA A 163 -14.91 -18.83 -12.48
C ALA A 163 -15.02 -20.13 -13.27
N ASP A 164 -14.63 -20.09 -14.54
CA ASP A 164 -14.43 -21.30 -15.32
C ASP A 164 -13.36 -22.09 -14.57
N CYS A 165 -13.81 -23.08 -13.80
CA CYS A 165 -12.94 -24.07 -13.18
C CYS A 165 -12.34 -24.92 -14.31
N PRO A 166 -11.01 -25.07 -14.38
CA PRO A 166 -10.39 -26.08 -15.24
C PRO A 166 -10.76 -27.49 -14.79
#